data_AF-A0A5C4VDH3-F1
#
_entry.id   AF-A0A5C4VDH3-F1
#
_cell.length_a   1.000
_cell.length_b   1.000
_cell.length_c   1.000
_cell.angle_alpha   90.00
_cell.angle_beta   90.00
_cell.angle_gamma   90.00
#
_symmetry.space_group_name_H-M   'P 1'
#
loop_
_entity.id
_entity.type
_entity.pdbx_description
1 polymer ?
#
loop_
_entity_poly.entity_id
_entity_poly.type
_entity_poly.pdbx_seq_one_letter_code
_entity_poly.pdbx_strand_id
1 'polypeptide(L)'
;MDHICLVVAPLDWPAVIDSGVLDVVQGPVTRSGARGDGQSIYVRDPDGNTVELRSYPQDLDQPPLDGELVRDPATRERAAADFGHVVRTVPEAVLRPGSVADVAAVVRWAAGAGKQVAAQGARHSVYGRAQVGHGVVVDMSGHNTIHHVGADRIVVDAGATWRDVLAAALRDGRTPPVLPE
;
A
#
# COMPACT_ATOMS: atom_id res chain seq x y z
N MET A 1 14.47 24.20 -12.40
CA MET A 1 13.67 22.98 -12.29
C MET A 1 12.76 23.04 -13.49
N ASP A 2 13.01 22.19 -14.48
CA ASP A 2 12.48 22.42 -15.83
C ASP A 2 11.10 21.77 -16.04
N HIS A 3 10.70 20.91 -15.11
CA HIS A 3 9.37 20.32 -14.97
C HIS A 3 9.21 19.68 -13.58
N ILE A 4 7.97 19.37 -13.19
CA ILE A 4 7.65 18.49 -12.06
C ILE A 4 7.27 17.12 -12.61
N CYS A 5 7.81 16.04 -12.03
CA CYS A 5 7.46 14.66 -12.40
C CYS A 5 6.46 14.07 -11.40
N LEU A 6 5.32 13.58 -11.93
CA LEU A 6 4.29 12.86 -11.18
C LEU A 6 4.23 11.42 -11.70
N VAL A 7 4.35 10.46 -10.79
CA VAL A 7 4.09 9.06 -11.12
C VAL A 7 2.59 8.82 -11.08
N VAL A 8 2.05 8.28 -12.17
CA VAL A 8 0.63 7.92 -12.30
C VAL A 8 0.50 6.41 -12.50
N ALA A 9 -0.72 5.90 -12.25
CA ALA A 9 -1.04 4.52 -12.61
C ALA A 9 -0.75 4.27 -14.10
N PRO A 10 -0.36 3.05 -14.49
CA PRO A 10 -0.18 2.72 -15.89
C PRO A 10 -1.43 2.96 -16.73
N LEU A 11 -1.23 3.57 -17.89
CA LEU A 11 -2.29 3.98 -18.80
C LEU A 11 -1.91 3.58 -20.22
N ASP A 12 -2.92 3.49 -21.08
CA ASP A 12 -2.73 3.48 -22.53
C ASP A 12 -2.37 4.90 -22.97
N TRP A 13 -1.07 5.19 -23.08
CA TRP A 13 -0.59 6.51 -23.45
C TRP A 13 -1.09 7.00 -24.82
N PRO A 14 -1.08 6.17 -25.88
CA PRO A 14 -1.77 6.51 -27.13
C PRO A 14 -3.20 6.99 -26.91
N ALA A 15 -4.03 6.24 -26.17
CA ALA A 15 -5.42 6.63 -25.91
C ALA A 15 -5.53 7.95 -25.12
N VAL A 16 -4.64 8.19 -24.14
CA VAL A 16 -4.60 9.45 -23.39
C VAL A 16 -4.24 10.63 -24.29
N ILE A 17 -3.25 10.47 -25.18
CA ILE A 17 -2.82 11.52 -26.11
C ILE A 17 -3.92 11.80 -27.12
N ASP A 18 -4.49 10.76 -27.73
CA ASP A 18 -5.54 10.85 -28.74
C ASP A 18 -6.85 11.43 -28.20
N SER A 19 -7.06 11.39 -26.87
CA SER A 19 -8.22 12.01 -26.24
C SER A 19 -8.28 13.53 -26.43
N GLY A 20 -7.13 14.18 -26.63
CA GLY A 20 -7.02 15.64 -26.74
C GLY A 20 -7.35 16.41 -25.46
N VAL A 21 -7.55 15.72 -24.32
CA VAL A 21 -7.89 16.34 -23.03
C VAL A 21 -6.69 17.09 -22.42
N LEU A 22 -5.47 16.63 -22.70
CA LEU A 22 -4.23 17.19 -22.18
C LEU A 22 -3.45 17.90 -23.30
N ASP A 23 -2.82 19.04 -22.99
CA ASP A 23 -1.86 19.71 -23.89
C ASP A 23 -0.53 18.96 -23.87
N VAL A 24 -0.44 17.86 -24.64
CA VAL A 24 0.74 17.00 -24.73
C VAL A 24 1.82 17.66 -25.58
N VAL A 25 2.97 17.92 -24.96
CA VAL A 25 4.14 18.57 -25.57
C VAL A 25 5.10 17.52 -26.14
N GLN A 26 5.24 16.38 -25.46
CA GLN A 26 6.14 15.30 -25.88
C GLN A 26 5.69 13.97 -25.29
N GLY A 27 5.86 12.87 -26.02
CA GLY A 27 5.62 11.52 -25.54
C GLY A 27 4.73 10.70 -26.47
N PRO A 28 4.59 9.39 -26.22
CA PRO A 28 5.24 8.65 -25.14
C PRO A 28 6.74 8.47 -25.40
N VAL A 29 7.56 8.66 -24.38
CA VAL A 29 9.02 8.43 -24.44
C VAL A 29 9.49 7.60 -23.25
N THR A 30 10.45 6.72 -23.49
CA THR A 30 11.13 5.98 -22.42
C THR A 30 12.20 6.85 -21.78
N ARG A 31 12.20 6.90 -20.45
CA ARG A 31 13.19 7.64 -19.66
C ARG A 31 13.61 6.82 -18.46
N SER A 32 14.91 6.82 -18.15
CA SER A 32 15.41 6.26 -16.89
C SER A 32 14.93 7.10 -15.70
N GLY A 33 14.61 6.45 -14.59
CA GLY A 33 14.11 7.08 -13.37
C GLY A 33 14.44 6.24 -12.12
N ALA A 34 13.98 6.69 -10.95
CA ALA A 34 14.31 6.08 -9.66
C ALA A 34 13.84 4.62 -9.52
N ARG A 35 12.85 4.18 -10.32
CA ARG A 35 12.33 2.81 -10.34
C ARG A 35 12.70 2.06 -11.64
N GLY A 36 13.80 2.45 -12.29
CA GLY A 36 14.22 1.92 -13.59
C GLY A 36 13.64 2.72 -14.75
N ASP A 37 13.48 2.07 -15.91
CA ASP A 37 12.93 2.72 -17.09
C ASP A 37 11.40 2.84 -16.98
N GLY A 38 10.88 4.06 -17.18
CA GLY A 38 9.45 4.35 -17.22
C GLY A 38 9.05 4.99 -18.55
N GLN A 39 7.77 4.87 -18.90
CA GLN A 39 7.19 5.67 -19.98
C GLN A 39 6.71 7.01 -19.43
N SER A 40 6.99 8.08 -20.17
CA SER A 40 6.64 9.44 -19.81
C SER A 40 5.95 10.17 -20.96
N ILE A 41 4.97 10.98 -20.61
CA ILE A 41 4.49 12.08 -21.46
C ILE A 41 4.72 13.40 -20.72
N TYR A 42 4.94 14.47 -21.46
CA TYR A 42 5.10 15.82 -20.97
C TYR A 42 3.88 16.62 -21.41
N VAL A 43 3.24 17.28 -20.47
CA VAL A 43 2.06 18.11 -20.70
C VAL A 43 2.29 19.53 -20.20
N ARG A 44 1.59 20.52 -20.76
CA ARG A 44 1.46 21.81 -20.10
C ARG A 44 0.26 21.83 -19.16
N ASP A 45 0.45 22.41 -17.98
CA ASP A 45 -0.67 22.85 -17.16
C ASP A 45 -1.25 24.19 -17.67
N PRO A 46 -2.43 24.61 -17.16
CA PRO A 46 -3.05 25.89 -17.54
C PRO A 46 -2.21 27.14 -17.23
N ASP A 47 -1.25 27.04 -16.30
CA ASP A 47 -0.33 28.13 -15.94
C ASP A 47 0.93 28.15 -16.85
N GLY A 48 1.06 27.17 -17.76
CA GLY A 48 2.13 27.05 -18.72
C GLY A 48 3.36 26.27 -18.23
N ASN A 49 3.31 25.65 -17.05
CA ASN A 49 4.39 24.82 -16.54
C ASN A 49 4.39 23.46 -17.23
N THR A 50 5.59 22.89 -17.41
CA THR A 50 5.74 21.52 -17.92
C THR A 50 5.58 20.52 -16.76
N VAL A 51 4.67 19.56 -16.94
CA VAL A 51 4.46 18.44 -16.02
C VAL A 51 4.80 17.14 -16.76
N GLU A 52 5.68 16.33 -16.18
CA GLU A 52 5.94 14.97 -16.64
C GLU A 52 4.99 14.01 -15.93
N LEU A 53 4.15 13.32 -16.69
CA LEU A 53 3.37 12.19 -16.21
C LEU A 53 4.09 10.90 -16.58
N ARG A 54 4.40 10.08 -15.57
CA ARG A 54 5.20 8.87 -15.72
C ARG A 54 4.48 7.63 -15.22
N SER A 55 4.56 6.53 -15.97
CA SER A 55 4.17 5.21 -15.52
C SER A 55 5.30 4.20 -15.68
N TYR A 56 5.34 3.18 -14.83
CA TYR A 56 6.30 2.09 -14.94
C TYR A 56 5.62 0.80 -15.40
N PRO A 57 6.20 0.04 -16.36
CA PRO A 57 5.61 -1.21 -16.83
C PRO A 57 5.38 -2.24 -15.71
N GLN A 58 6.23 -2.28 -14.69
CA GLN A 58 6.04 -3.19 -13.55
C GLN A 58 4.79 -2.89 -12.71
N ASP A 59 4.22 -1.68 -12.83
CA ASP A 59 2.97 -1.33 -12.15
C ASP A 59 1.75 -1.85 -12.94
N LEU A 60 1.91 -2.40 -14.16
CA LEU A 60 0.83 -3.07 -14.89
C LEU A 60 0.51 -4.45 -14.29
N ASP A 61 1.48 -5.05 -13.58
CA ASP A 61 1.33 -6.36 -12.92
C ASP A 61 0.95 -6.19 -11.43
N GLN A 62 0.11 -5.21 -11.13
CA GLN A 62 -0.50 -5.02 -9.80
C GLN A 62 -1.91 -4.44 -9.95
N PRO A 63 -2.79 -4.63 -8.95
CA PRO A 63 -4.11 -4.02 -9.00
C PRO A 63 -4.02 -2.49 -8.85
N PRO A 64 -5.03 -1.73 -9.27
CA PRO A 64 -5.14 -0.32 -8.92
C PRO A 64 -5.32 -0.20 -7.39
N LEU A 65 -4.54 0.70 -6.77
CA LEU A 65 -4.50 0.92 -5.33
C LEU A 65 -4.48 2.41 -5.02
N ASP A 66 -5.13 2.82 -3.93
CA ASP A 66 -5.01 4.16 -3.35
C ASP A 66 -3.91 4.25 -2.27
N GLY A 67 -3.37 3.11 -1.86
CA GLY A 67 -2.13 2.94 -1.11
C GLY A 67 -0.95 2.50 -1.99
N GLU A 68 0.02 1.81 -1.38
CA GLU A 68 1.27 1.43 -2.05
C GLU A 68 1.61 -0.05 -1.89
N LEU A 69 2.00 -0.69 -3.01
CA LEU A 69 2.58 -2.03 -3.02
C LEU A 69 4.12 -1.94 -3.08
N VAL A 70 4.75 -1.99 -1.92
CA VAL A 70 6.17 -1.71 -1.71
C VAL A 70 7.02 -2.96 -1.98
N ARG A 71 8.05 -2.82 -2.83
CA ARG A 71 8.97 -3.92 -3.21
C ARG A 71 10.42 -3.70 -2.80
N ASP A 72 10.72 -2.60 -2.10
CA ASP A 72 12.09 -2.30 -1.68
C ASP A 72 12.63 -3.36 -0.69
N PRO A 73 13.93 -3.66 -0.73
CA PRO A 73 14.51 -4.69 0.13
C PRO A 73 14.28 -4.43 1.61
N ALA A 74 14.48 -3.21 2.11
CA ALA A 74 14.41 -2.91 3.53
C ALA A 74 13.00 -3.09 4.11
N THR A 75 11.96 -2.71 3.36
CA THR A 75 10.57 -2.92 3.78
C THR A 75 10.18 -4.39 3.80
N ARG A 76 10.56 -5.14 2.76
CA ARG A 76 10.31 -6.59 2.70
C ARG A 76 11.06 -7.34 3.80
N GLU A 77 12.28 -6.92 4.10
CA GLU A 77 13.09 -7.47 5.18
C GLU A 77 12.48 -7.26 6.56
N ARG A 78 11.93 -6.06 6.81
CA ARG A 78 11.15 -5.83 8.03
C ARG A 78 9.92 -6.72 8.09
N ALA A 79 9.19 -6.89 6.97
CA ALA A 79 8.03 -7.79 6.91
C ALA A 79 8.37 -9.27 7.18
N ALA A 80 9.59 -9.68 6.87
CA ALA A 80 10.12 -11.03 7.11
C ALA A 80 10.54 -11.30 8.56
N ALA A 81 10.52 -10.28 9.42
CA ALA A 81 10.85 -10.42 10.84
C ALA A 81 9.59 -10.60 11.69
N ASP A 82 9.66 -11.51 12.65
CA ASP A 82 8.67 -11.67 13.72
C ASP A 82 9.37 -11.73 15.10
N PHE A 83 8.58 -11.74 16.17
CA PHE A 83 9.08 -11.69 17.55
C PHE A 83 9.99 -12.89 17.93
N GLY A 84 9.79 -14.05 17.29
CA GLY A 84 10.55 -15.25 17.62
C GLY A 84 11.92 -15.31 16.95
N HIS A 85 12.14 -14.58 15.86
CA HIS A 85 13.36 -14.59 15.05
C HIS A 85 13.82 -15.99 14.57
N VAL A 86 12.95 -17.01 14.64
CA VAL A 86 13.29 -18.41 14.29
C VAL A 86 13.02 -18.71 12.81
N VAL A 87 11.95 -18.16 12.26
CA VAL A 87 11.55 -18.35 10.85
C VAL A 87 11.67 -17.01 10.13
N ARG A 88 12.29 -17.02 8.95
CA ARG A 88 12.46 -15.84 8.11
C ARG A 88 12.09 -16.17 6.68
N THR A 89 11.06 -15.53 6.16
CA THR A 89 10.53 -15.71 4.82
C THR A 89 10.20 -14.32 4.27
N VAL A 90 10.98 -13.89 3.27
CA VAL A 90 10.87 -12.55 2.68
C VAL A 90 9.75 -12.55 1.65
N PRO A 91 8.69 -11.72 1.81
CA PRO A 91 7.61 -11.63 0.83
C PRO A 91 8.09 -11.00 -0.46
N GLU A 92 7.33 -11.13 -1.55
CA GLU A 92 7.61 -10.46 -2.82
C GLU A 92 7.31 -8.96 -2.75
N ALA A 93 6.29 -8.58 -1.98
CA ALA A 93 5.90 -7.20 -1.74
C ALA A 93 5.20 -7.01 -0.39
N VAL A 94 5.10 -5.77 0.05
CA VAL A 94 4.34 -5.35 1.24
C VAL A 94 3.29 -4.33 0.81
N LEU A 95 2.02 -4.63 1.01
CA LEU A 95 0.94 -3.66 0.83
C LEU A 95 0.86 -2.75 2.05
N ARG A 96 0.93 -1.44 1.83
CA ARG A 96 0.48 -0.40 2.77
C ARG A 96 -0.85 0.14 2.25
N PRO A 97 -1.99 -0.38 2.74
CA PRO A 97 -3.28 -0.05 2.16
C PRO A 97 -3.65 1.41 2.45
N GLY A 98 -4.15 2.13 1.45
CA GLY A 98 -4.81 3.43 1.64
C GLY A 98 -6.25 3.25 2.12
N SER A 99 -6.86 2.13 1.74
CA SER A 99 -8.26 1.78 2.03
C SER A 99 -8.47 0.28 2.26
N VAL A 100 -9.67 -0.09 2.72
CA VAL A 100 -10.11 -1.50 2.74
C VAL A 100 -10.25 -2.04 1.31
N ALA A 101 -10.51 -1.17 0.32
CA ALA A 101 -10.61 -1.58 -1.07
C ALA A 101 -9.28 -2.10 -1.61
N ASP A 102 -8.16 -1.52 -1.19
CA ASP A 102 -6.81 -2.01 -1.51
C ASP A 102 -6.58 -3.45 -1.04
N VAL A 103 -6.97 -3.74 0.20
CA VAL A 103 -6.84 -5.09 0.76
C VAL A 103 -7.62 -6.10 -0.09
N ALA A 104 -8.86 -5.75 -0.44
CA ALA A 104 -9.69 -6.60 -1.29
C ALA A 104 -9.12 -6.75 -2.72
N ALA A 105 -8.56 -5.69 -3.28
CA ALA A 105 -7.95 -5.68 -4.60
C ALA A 105 -6.69 -6.57 -4.65
N VAL A 106 -5.80 -6.46 -3.66
CA VAL A 106 -4.61 -7.30 -3.54
C VAL A 106 -4.96 -8.76 -3.30
N VAL A 107 -5.96 -9.06 -2.47
CA VAL A 107 -6.42 -10.46 -2.27
C VAL A 107 -6.90 -11.08 -3.59
N ARG A 108 -7.71 -10.35 -4.37
CA ARG A 108 -8.19 -10.84 -5.68
C ARG A 108 -7.07 -11.01 -6.69
N TRP A 109 -6.18 -10.02 -6.79
CA TRP A 109 -5.02 -10.08 -7.69
C TRP A 109 -4.09 -11.24 -7.33
N ALA A 110 -3.76 -11.40 -6.04
CA ALA A 110 -2.89 -12.47 -5.57
C ALA A 110 -3.51 -13.85 -5.86
N ALA A 111 -4.81 -14.02 -5.64
CA ALA A 111 -5.52 -15.26 -5.98
C ALA A 111 -5.42 -15.58 -7.49
N GLY A 112 -5.62 -14.59 -8.36
CA GLY A 112 -5.46 -14.76 -9.81
C GLY A 112 -4.02 -15.07 -10.25
N ALA A 113 -3.04 -14.56 -9.51
CA ALA A 113 -1.61 -14.77 -9.76
C ALA A 113 -1.02 -16.00 -9.02
N GLY A 114 -1.82 -16.75 -8.27
CA GLY A 114 -1.34 -17.89 -7.47
C GLY A 114 -0.42 -17.50 -6.29
N LYS A 115 -0.51 -16.25 -5.82
CA LYS A 115 0.31 -15.70 -4.73
C LYS A 115 -0.41 -15.80 -3.39
N GLN A 116 0.35 -16.01 -2.32
CA GLN A 116 -0.16 -16.00 -0.96
C GLN A 116 -0.35 -14.57 -0.44
N VAL A 117 -1.26 -14.39 0.52
CA VAL A 117 -1.46 -13.11 1.22
C VAL A 117 -1.48 -13.36 2.72
N ALA A 118 -0.73 -12.57 3.49
CA ALA A 118 -0.76 -12.59 4.94
C ALA A 118 -0.99 -11.19 5.51
N ALA A 119 -1.94 -11.05 6.44
CA ALA A 119 -2.13 -9.81 7.18
C ALA A 119 -1.15 -9.72 8.35
N GLN A 120 -0.55 -8.54 8.54
CA GLN A 120 0.44 -8.28 9.59
C GLN A 120 0.01 -7.04 10.39
N GLY A 121 -0.40 -7.26 11.64
CA GLY A 121 -0.65 -6.20 12.62
C GLY A 121 0.63 -5.76 13.32
N ALA A 122 0.60 -5.59 14.64
CA ALA A 122 1.77 -5.15 15.44
C ALA A 122 2.93 -6.17 15.57
N ARG A 123 2.91 -7.27 14.81
CA ARG A 123 4.01 -8.26 14.72
C ARG A 123 4.32 -9.01 16.03
N HIS A 124 3.34 -9.14 16.93
CA HIS A 124 3.47 -9.92 18.17
C HIS A 124 3.34 -11.44 17.98
N SER A 125 3.01 -11.91 16.76
CA SER A 125 2.98 -13.35 16.48
C SER A 125 4.39 -13.94 16.45
N VAL A 126 4.52 -15.16 16.98
CA VAL A 126 5.72 -16.01 16.91
C VAL A 126 5.56 -17.10 15.83
N TYR A 127 6.66 -17.63 15.31
CA TYR A 127 6.73 -18.76 14.36
C TYR A 127 6.20 -18.50 12.93
N GLY A 128 6.46 -17.33 12.36
CA GLY A 128 6.31 -17.09 10.92
C GLY A 128 4.87 -17.01 10.42
N ARG A 129 3.86 -17.01 11.29
CA ARG A 129 2.43 -17.06 10.90
C ARG A 129 1.96 -15.86 10.06
N ALA A 130 2.69 -14.75 10.09
CA ALA A 130 2.42 -13.55 9.30
C ALA A 130 3.43 -13.35 8.15
N GLN A 131 4.24 -14.36 7.82
CA GLN A 131 5.24 -14.31 6.75
C GLN A 131 4.79 -15.17 5.56
N VAL A 132 5.04 -14.70 4.35
CA VAL A 132 4.79 -15.43 3.08
C VAL A 132 5.99 -15.24 2.17
N GLY A 133 6.41 -16.28 1.45
CA GLY A 133 7.59 -16.22 0.56
C GLY A 133 7.21 -15.90 -0.88
N HIS A 134 6.19 -16.57 -1.37
CA HIS A 134 5.58 -16.35 -2.69
C HIS A 134 4.28 -15.57 -2.52
N GLY A 135 4.39 -14.32 -2.08
CA GLY A 135 3.20 -13.58 -1.66
C GLY A 135 3.40 -12.15 -1.23
N VAL A 136 2.29 -11.55 -0.80
CA VAL A 136 2.22 -10.18 -0.30
C VAL A 136 1.89 -10.19 1.18
N VAL A 137 2.64 -9.42 1.96
CA VAL A 137 2.28 -9.09 3.34
C VAL A 137 1.47 -7.81 3.34
N VAL A 138 0.34 -7.76 4.03
CA VAL A 138 -0.48 -6.55 4.21
C VAL A 138 -0.15 -5.93 5.56
N ASP A 139 0.46 -4.76 5.56
CA ASP A 139 0.77 -3.98 6.76
C ASP A 139 -0.48 -3.24 7.24
N MET A 140 -1.10 -3.75 8.30
CA MET A 140 -2.33 -3.19 8.84
C MET A 140 -2.08 -1.99 9.77
N SER A 141 -0.83 -1.64 10.08
CA SER A 141 -0.51 -0.65 11.12
C SER A 141 -1.03 0.77 10.83
N GLY A 142 -1.23 1.10 9.55
CA GLY A 142 -1.81 2.38 9.12
C GLY A 142 -3.34 2.46 9.23
N HIS A 143 -4.02 1.34 9.45
CA HIS A 143 -5.47 1.26 9.65
C HIS A 143 -5.72 0.96 11.13
N ASN A 144 -5.69 1.98 11.97
CA ASN A 144 -5.73 1.85 13.44
C ASN A 144 -6.76 2.77 14.12
N THR A 145 -7.77 3.23 13.38
CA THR A 145 -8.78 4.17 13.87
C THR A 145 -9.69 3.52 14.91
N ILE A 146 -10.01 4.27 15.97
CA ILE A 146 -11.11 3.95 16.89
C ILE A 146 -12.38 4.64 16.38
N HIS A 147 -13.32 3.90 15.81
CA HIS A 147 -14.53 4.44 15.17
C HIS A 147 -15.65 4.73 16.16
N HIS A 148 -15.79 3.90 17.19
CA HIS A 148 -16.89 4.03 18.15
C HIS A 148 -16.50 3.42 19.50
N VAL A 149 -16.81 4.12 20.59
CA VAL A 149 -16.68 3.62 21.97
C VAL A 149 -18.07 3.56 22.60
N GLY A 150 -18.58 2.34 22.76
CA GLY A 150 -19.90 2.03 23.33
C GLY A 150 -19.80 1.36 24.69
N ALA A 151 -20.95 1.09 25.31
CA ALA A 151 -21.00 0.40 26.61
C ALA A 151 -20.86 -1.12 26.44
N ASP A 152 -21.33 -1.60 25.29
CA ASP A 152 -21.39 -2.99 24.88
C ASP A 152 -20.26 -3.35 23.90
N ARG A 153 -19.74 -2.39 23.13
CA ARG A 153 -18.74 -2.64 22.08
C ARG A 153 -17.87 -1.44 21.77
N ILE A 154 -16.66 -1.72 21.30
CA ILE A 154 -15.76 -0.75 20.66
C ILE A 154 -15.54 -1.20 19.21
N VAL A 155 -15.68 -0.29 18.25
CA VAL A 155 -15.43 -0.56 16.83
C VAL A 155 -14.11 0.07 16.45
N VAL A 156 -13.18 -0.74 15.93
CA VAL A 156 -11.81 -0.33 15.62
C VAL A 156 -11.33 -0.97 14.33
N ASP A 157 -10.37 -0.32 13.68
CA ASP A 157 -9.66 -0.95 12.57
C ASP A 157 -8.74 -2.09 13.05
N ALA A 158 -8.44 -3.03 12.16
CA ALA A 158 -7.68 -4.24 12.46
C ALA A 158 -6.21 -4.00 12.86
N GLY A 159 -5.67 -2.80 12.60
CA GLY A 159 -4.34 -2.38 13.06
C GLY A 159 -4.31 -1.68 14.41
N ALA A 160 -5.47 -1.39 15.03
CA ALA A 160 -5.52 -0.77 16.35
C ALA A 160 -4.90 -1.69 17.41
N THR A 161 -4.05 -1.14 18.27
CA THR A 161 -3.44 -1.92 19.35
C THR A 161 -4.34 -1.96 20.57
N TRP A 162 -4.17 -2.98 21.42
CA TRP A 162 -4.89 -3.04 22.71
C TRP A 162 -4.59 -1.86 23.63
N ARG A 163 -3.40 -1.26 23.49
CA ARG A 163 -3.06 -0.01 24.18
C ARG A 163 -3.97 1.13 23.72
N ASP A 164 -4.22 1.25 22.42
CA ASP A 164 -5.09 2.28 21.85
C ASP A 164 -6.55 2.07 22.29
N VAL A 165 -7.02 0.81 22.25
CA VAL A 165 -8.37 0.44 22.70
C VAL A 165 -8.57 0.76 24.18
N LEU A 166 -7.61 0.38 25.03
CA LEU A 166 -7.67 0.66 26.47
C LEU A 166 -7.64 2.17 26.74
N ALA A 167 -6.75 2.91 26.08
CA ALA A 167 -6.67 4.35 26.22
C ALA A 167 -7.98 5.04 25.80
N ALA A 168 -8.65 4.56 24.75
CA ALA A 168 -9.94 5.08 24.33
C ALA A 168 -11.05 4.77 25.34
N ALA A 169 -11.14 3.54 25.83
CA ALA A 169 -12.13 3.15 26.83
C ALA A 169 -12.00 3.94 28.14
N LEU A 170 -10.78 4.16 28.60
CA LEU A 170 -10.50 4.87 29.85
C LEU A 170 -10.92 6.34 29.81
N ARG A 171 -10.88 7.00 28.65
CA ARG A 171 -11.39 8.37 28.49
C ARG A 171 -12.88 8.48 28.81
N ASP A 172 -13.63 7.42 28.57
CA ASP A 172 -15.07 7.33 28.83
C ASP A 172 -15.38 6.68 30.19
N GLY A 173 -14.36 6.52 31.04
CA GLY A 173 -14.49 5.91 32.37
C GLY A 173 -14.78 4.40 32.33
N ARG A 174 -14.35 3.72 31.25
CA ARG A 174 -14.64 2.30 30.98
C ARG A 174 -13.36 1.49 30.84
N THR A 175 -13.50 0.19 30.97
CA THR A 175 -12.46 -0.80 30.71
C THR A 175 -13.01 -1.93 29.86
N PRO A 176 -12.24 -2.46 28.89
CA PRO A 176 -12.60 -3.70 28.21
C PRO A 176 -12.77 -4.84 29.22
N PRO A 177 -13.74 -5.75 29.01
CA PRO A 177 -13.99 -6.84 29.96
C PRO A 177 -12.86 -7.87 30.02
N VAL A 178 -12.01 -7.93 28.99
CA VAL A 178 -10.82 -8.79 28.90
C VAL A 178 -9.71 -7.99 28.23
N LEU A 179 -8.49 -8.09 28.77
CA LEU A 179 -7.27 -7.60 28.14
C LEU A 179 -6.40 -8.81 27.79
N PRO A 180 -5.94 -8.94 26.54
CA PRO A 180 -4.97 -9.96 26.20
C PRO A 180 -3.59 -9.63 26.79
N GLU A 181 -2.83 -10.69 27.00
CA GLU A 181 -1.48 -10.70 27.57
C GLU A 181 -0.44 -10.07 26.65
#